data_AF-A0A177MVI3-F1
#
_entry.id   AF-A0A177MVI3-F1
#
_cell.length_a   1.000
_cell.length_b   1.000
_cell.length_c   1.000
_cell.angle_alpha   90.00
_cell.angle_beta   90.00
_cell.angle_gamma   90.00
#
_symmetry.space_group_name_H-M   'P 1'
#
loop_
_entity.id
_entity.type
_entity.pdbx_description
1 polymer ?
#
loop_
_entity_poly.entity_id
_entity_poly.type
_entity_poly.pdbx_seq_one_letter_code
_entity_poly.pdbx_strand_id
1 'polypeptide(L)'
;MSYAAMLALLLCFTNGKAEEQQADPEDSNFSFMQLLADHGLHDTNDERWNAYGQATYISSWKPAFPAQYTNLNGTPHSLLPEAERSFTGTVTAYFGLKAWQGGEIYLAPEMISELPLSDLKGLGGSIQNFELQKSGSVSATWYKSRFYLKQTFNLGGDNHSVSSGPMQLAGAADSRRLVITGGNLSILDIFDKNSYAADLRQQFLNMAFLTNAAYDFAADARGYSVGLAAEYYFDDWTFRLGRFATPQNPNDLPLDFRLFKYYGDQIELEHRHELFKQPGTVRLLAFRNRERMGRWDEAIAAYQANPAQNAANCTSFNYDSANSSAPDLCWVRKANIKTGIGINLEQQVFDGVGVFLRGMVSDGKTEVYSYTSADRFYRSAP
;
A
#
# COMPACT_ATOMS: atom_id res chain seq x y z
N MET A 1 -24.97 -4.83 32.02
CA MET A 1 -25.46 -5.75 30.97
C MET A 1 -24.33 -5.93 29.97
N SER A 2 -23.76 -7.13 29.91
CA SER A 2 -22.61 -7.46 29.06
C SER A 2 -23.00 -7.41 27.58
N TYR A 3 -22.26 -6.63 26.79
CA TYR A 3 -22.35 -6.71 25.33
C TYR A 3 -21.33 -7.73 24.84
N ALA A 4 -21.84 -8.90 24.46
CA ALA A 4 -21.09 -9.90 23.71
C ALA A 4 -20.88 -9.35 22.27
N ALA A 5 -19.63 -9.13 21.90
CA ALA A 5 -19.27 -8.83 20.52
C ALA A 5 -19.42 -10.12 19.70
N MET A 6 -20.37 -10.11 18.76
CA MET A 6 -20.63 -11.21 17.85
C MET A 6 -19.49 -11.25 16.82
N LEU A 7 -18.66 -12.29 16.90
CA LEU A 7 -17.60 -12.57 15.94
C LEU A 7 -18.25 -13.05 14.63
N ALA A 8 -18.22 -12.23 13.58
CA ALA A 8 -18.58 -12.69 12.25
C ALA A 8 -17.35 -13.40 11.64
N LEU A 9 -17.37 -14.73 11.60
CA LEU A 9 -16.40 -15.53 10.85
C LEU A 9 -16.69 -15.36 9.35
N LEU A 10 -15.79 -14.73 8.61
CA LEU A 10 -15.68 -14.89 7.16
C LEU A 10 -14.55 -15.89 6.91
N LEU A 11 -14.90 -17.08 6.44
CA LEU A 11 -13.94 -18.07 5.94
C LEU A 11 -13.64 -17.74 4.48
N CYS A 12 -12.43 -17.28 4.19
CA CYS A 12 -11.94 -17.11 2.83
C CYS A 12 -10.87 -18.15 2.56
N PHE A 13 -11.22 -19.20 1.80
CA PHE A 13 -10.24 -20.18 1.34
C PHE A 13 -9.43 -19.58 0.20
N THR A 14 -8.14 -19.34 0.41
CA THR A 14 -7.19 -19.06 -0.67
C THR A 14 -6.23 -20.23 -0.80
N ASN A 15 -6.27 -20.96 -1.91
CA ASN A 15 -5.24 -21.94 -2.26
C ASN A 15 -3.94 -21.20 -2.54
N GLY A 16 -3.06 -21.09 -1.56
CA GLY A 16 -1.72 -20.52 -1.71
C GLY A 16 -0.82 -21.06 -0.62
N LYS A 17 0.34 -21.61 -1.01
CA LYS A 17 1.42 -21.89 -0.05
C LYS A 17 1.93 -20.55 0.48
N ALA A 18 2.22 -20.46 1.77
CA ALA A 18 2.95 -19.31 2.33
C ALA A 18 4.43 -19.41 1.94
N GLU A 19 4.71 -19.14 0.67
CA GLU A 19 6.04 -18.75 0.20
C GLU A 19 5.92 -17.31 -0.32
N GLU A 20 7.03 -16.57 -0.25
CA GLU A 20 7.20 -15.33 -1.02
C GLU A 20 6.64 -15.58 -2.42
N GLN A 21 5.80 -14.68 -2.95
CA GLN A 21 5.02 -14.82 -4.18
C GLN A 21 5.90 -15.25 -5.37
N GLN A 22 6.24 -16.53 -5.40
CA GLN A 22 6.92 -17.25 -6.45
C GLN A 22 5.81 -17.56 -7.45
N ALA A 23 6.09 -17.25 -8.72
CA ALA A 23 5.21 -17.69 -9.78
C ALA A 23 5.10 -19.21 -9.67
N ASP A 24 3.87 -19.70 -9.51
CA ASP A 24 3.59 -21.13 -9.45
C ASP A 24 4.17 -21.80 -10.70
N PRO A 25 5.13 -22.75 -10.60
CA PRO A 25 5.77 -23.35 -11.76
C PRO A 25 4.81 -24.18 -12.62
N GLU A 26 3.62 -24.52 -12.09
CA GLU A 26 2.67 -25.46 -12.71
C GLU A 26 1.46 -24.80 -13.38
N ASP A 27 1.44 -23.48 -13.55
CA ASP A 27 0.36 -22.86 -14.30
C ASP A 27 0.59 -23.09 -15.81
N SER A 28 -0.18 -24.00 -16.41
CA SER A 28 -0.17 -24.33 -17.86
C SER A 28 -0.61 -23.17 -18.78
N ASN A 29 -0.50 -21.95 -18.30
CA ASN A 29 -0.87 -20.72 -18.97
C ASN A 29 0.29 -20.26 -19.88
N PHE A 30 -0.06 -19.65 -21.00
CA PHE A 30 0.90 -19.12 -21.96
C PHE A 30 1.82 -18.09 -21.28
N SER A 31 3.13 -18.38 -21.26
CA SER A 31 4.16 -17.44 -20.84
C SER A 31 4.99 -17.00 -22.03
N PHE A 32 4.95 -15.71 -22.35
CA PHE A 32 5.78 -15.13 -23.41
C PHE A 32 7.28 -15.31 -23.14
N MET A 33 7.69 -15.18 -21.87
CA MET A 33 9.09 -15.38 -21.48
C MET A 33 9.52 -16.84 -21.66
N GLN A 34 8.64 -17.80 -21.35
CA GLN A 34 8.90 -19.22 -21.59
C GLN A 34 8.97 -19.53 -23.08
N LEU A 35 8.08 -18.97 -23.90
CA LEU A 35 8.13 -19.13 -25.36
C LEU A 35 9.48 -18.69 -25.94
N LEU A 36 10.01 -17.55 -25.46
CA LEU A 36 11.34 -17.08 -25.89
C LEU A 36 12.46 -18.02 -25.43
N ALA A 37 12.34 -18.58 -24.23
CA ALA A 37 13.31 -19.54 -23.70
C ALA A 37 13.32 -20.85 -24.49
N ASP A 38 12.14 -21.36 -24.86
CA ASP A 38 11.99 -22.57 -25.68
C ASP A 38 12.63 -22.40 -27.08
N HIS A 39 12.75 -21.15 -27.56
CA HIS A 39 13.44 -20.80 -28.82
C HIS A 39 14.91 -20.40 -28.62
N GLY A 40 15.46 -20.50 -27.41
CA GLY A 40 16.84 -20.15 -27.09
C GLY A 40 17.15 -18.65 -27.13
N LEU A 41 16.12 -17.80 -27.05
CA LEU A 41 16.24 -16.33 -27.08
C LEU A 41 16.23 -15.71 -25.67
N HIS A 42 15.98 -16.52 -24.64
CA HIS A 42 15.87 -16.09 -23.24
C HIS A 42 16.34 -17.21 -22.29
N ASP A 43 16.85 -16.85 -21.12
CA ASP A 43 17.22 -17.81 -20.06
C ASP A 43 16.34 -17.57 -18.84
N THR A 44 15.48 -18.53 -18.52
CA THR A 44 14.54 -18.46 -17.39
C THR A 44 15.16 -18.81 -16.05
N ASN A 45 16.40 -19.31 -16.01
CA ASN A 45 17.12 -19.60 -14.76
C ASN A 45 18.04 -18.44 -14.34
N ASP A 46 18.54 -17.64 -15.29
CA ASP A 46 19.35 -16.46 -15.03
C ASP A 46 18.99 -15.31 -15.98
N GLU A 47 17.92 -14.58 -15.66
CA GLU A 47 17.36 -13.60 -16.59
C GLU A 47 18.24 -12.36 -16.72
N ARG A 48 18.57 -12.00 -17.97
CA ARG A 48 19.18 -10.70 -18.26
C ARG A 48 18.15 -9.58 -18.33
N TRP A 49 16.91 -9.90 -18.66
CA TRP A 49 15.79 -8.98 -18.76
C TRP A 49 14.48 -9.77 -18.69
N ASN A 50 13.38 -9.14 -18.31
CA ASN A 50 12.06 -9.72 -18.49
C ASN A 50 11.01 -8.64 -18.79
N ALA A 51 9.87 -9.09 -19.33
CA ALA A 51 8.75 -8.23 -19.66
C ALA A 51 7.43 -8.93 -19.34
N TYR A 52 6.60 -8.27 -18.52
CA TYR A 52 5.29 -8.76 -18.12
C TYR A 52 4.22 -7.70 -18.36
N GLY A 53 2.98 -8.14 -18.46
CA GLY A 53 1.82 -7.26 -18.59
C GLY A 53 0.68 -7.73 -17.70
N GLN A 54 0.00 -6.79 -17.06
CA GLN A 54 -1.24 -7.07 -16.32
C GLN A 54 -2.31 -6.08 -16.75
N ALA A 55 -3.46 -6.61 -17.13
CA ALA A 55 -4.67 -5.82 -17.35
C ALA A 55 -5.74 -6.26 -16.35
N THR A 56 -6.39 -5.30 -15.71
CA THR A 56 -7.41 -5.56 -14.69
C THR A 56 -8.58 -4.62 -14.89
N TYR A 57 -9.79 -5.15 -14.81
CA TYR A 57 -11.02 -4.36 -14.82
C TYR A 57 -11.90 -4.79 -13.66
N ILE A 58 -12.21 -3.85 -12.76
CA ILE A 58 -13.06 -4.08 -11.60
C ILE A 58 -14.28 -3.17 -11.74
N SER A 59 -15.49 -3.72 -11.57
CA SER A 59 -16.73 -2.94 -11.60
C SER A 59 -17.54 -3.21 -10.35
N SER A 60 -18.18 -2.17 -9.83
CA SER A 60 -19.10 -2.23 -8.70
C SER A 60 -20.29 -1.33 -8.95
N TRP A 61 -21.37 -1.53 -8.20
CA TRP A 61 -22.58 -0.72 -8.27
C TRP A 61 -23.18 -0.60 -6.88
N LYS A 62 -23.86 0.51 -6.61
CA LYS A 62 -24.77 0.64 -5.47
C LYS A 62 -26.17 1.02 -5.95
N PRO A 63 -27.22 0.42 -5.36
CA PRO A 63 -28.57 0.90 -5.57
C PRO A 63 -28.77 2.26 -4.91
N ALA A 64 -29.84 2.96 -5.27
CA ALA A 64 -30.28 4.12 -4.53
C ALA A 64 -30.70 3.71 -3.11
N PHE A 65 -30.47 4.59 -2.14
CA PHE A 65 -30.85 4.36 -0.74
C PHE A 65 -31.39 5.64 -0.10
N PRO A 66 -32.30 5.53 0.87
CA PRO A 66 -32.80 6.71 1.58
C PRO A 66 -31.72 7.26 2.52
N ALA A 67 -31.43 8.56 2.40
CA ALA A 67 -30.58 9.30 3.34
C ALA A 67 -31.39 10.43 3.97
N GLN A 68 -31.39 10.52 5.31
CA GLN A 68 -32.07 11.63 6.01
C GLN A 68 -31.34 12.97 5.79
N TYR A 69 -30.04 12.91 5.53
CA TYR A 69 -29.21 14.05 5.24
C TYR A 69 -28.07 13.62 4.31
N THR A 70 -27.73 14.51 3.38
CA THR A 70 -26.56 14.41 2.49
C THR A 70 -25.86 15.75 2.55
N ASN A 71 -24.55 15.75 2.75
CA ASN A 71 -23.73 16.96 2.80
C ASN A 71 -24.19 18.02 3.83
N LEU A 72 -24.65 17.54 5.00
CA LEU A 72 -25.19 18.36 6.07
C LEU A 72 -24.15 19.37 6.62
N ASN A 73 -24.60 20.57 7.00
CA ASN A 73 -23.74 21.62 7.58
C ASN A 73 -22.56 22.03 6.67
N GLY A 74 -22.71 21.91 5.34
CA GLY A 74 -21.66 22.33 4.40
C GLY A 74 -20.45 21.38 4.35
N THR A 75 -20.60 20.12 4.80
CA THR A 75 -19.63 19.05 4.49
C THR A 75 -19.89 18.52 3.07
N PRO A 76 -18.91 18.45 2.17
CA PRO A 76 -19.11 17.84 0.85
C PRO A 76 -18.87 16.32 0.84
N HIS A 77 -18.70 15.67 2.00
CA HIS A 77 -18.10 14.33 2.12
C HIS A 77 -19.09 13.18 2.42
N SER A 78 -20.33 13.25 1.93
CA SER A 78 -21.32 12.17 2.08
C SER A 78 -21.33 11.21 0.88
N LEU A 79 -21.77 9.97 1.12
CA LEU A 79 -22.10 9.03 0.04
C LEU A 79 -23.45 9.47 -0.53
N LEU A 80 -23.50 9.68 -1.83
CA LEU A 80 -24.70 10.17 -2.51
C LEU A 80 -25.81 9.09 -2.50
N PRO A 81 -27.08 9.46 -2.28
CA PRO A 81 -28.18 8.50 -2.15
C PRO A 81 -28.64 7.91 -3.49
N GLU A 82 -28.22 8.46 -4.63
CA GLU A 82 -28.62 8.00 -5.96
C GLU A 82 -27.96 6.65 -6.31
N ALA A 83 -28.52 5.93 -7.28
CA ALA A 83 -27.87 4.76 -7.82
C ALA A 83 -26.59 5.18 -8.57
N GLU A 84 -25.47 4.49 -8.30
CA GLU A 84 -24.19 4.79 -8.93
C GLU A 84 -23.49 3.51 -9.38
N ARG A 85 -22.75 3.61 -10.48
CA ARG A 85 -21.79 2.60 -10.93
C ARG A 85 -20.39 3.13 -10.67
N SER A 86 -19.49 2.22 -10.29
CA SER A 86 -18.07 2.51 -10.17
C SER A 86 -17.25 1.47 -10.93
N PHE A 87 -16.11 1.88 -11.46
CA PHE A 87 -15.17 0.95 -12.08
C PHE A 87 -13.72 1.44 -11.96
N THR A 88 -12.78 0.52 -12.12
CA THR A 88 -11.38 0.81 -12.47
C THR A 88 -10.96 -0.09 -13.62
N GLY A 89 -10.18 0.45 -14.53
CA GLY A 89 -9.53 -0.26 -15.62
C GLY A 89 -8.06 0.12 -15.62
N THR A 90 -7.18 -0.85 -15.39
CA THR A 90 -5.74 -0.64 -15.34
C THR A 90 -4.99 -1.55 -16.28
N VAL A 91 -3.94 -1.00 -16.89
CA VAL A 91 -2.99 -1.76 -17.69
C VAL A 91 -1.59 -1.36 -17.26
N THR A 92 -0.82 -2.33 -16.78
CA THR A 92 0.54 -2.13 -16.32
C THR A 92 1.47 -2.97 -17.19
N ALA A 93 2.48 -2.35 -17.77
CA ALA A 93 3.59 -3.07 -18.37
C ALA A 93 4.74 -3.04 -17.36
N TYR A 94 5.43 -4.17 -17.20
CA TYR A 94 6.55 -4.30 -16.29
C TYR A 94 7.78 -4.73 -17.05
N PHE A 95 8.89 -4.07 -16.78
CA PHE A 95 10.18 -4.34 -17.42
C PHE A 95 11.26 -4.45 -16.36
N GLY A 96 11.99 -5.56 -16.39
CA GLY A 96 13.20 -5.77 -15.58
C GLY A 96 14.43 -5.88 -16.47
N LEU A 97 15.56 -5.34 -16.00
CA LEU A 97 16.86 -5.42 -16.68
C LEU A 97 17.98 -5.66 -15.67
N LYS A 98 18.75 -6.73 -15.86
CA LYS A 98 20.01 -7.00 -15.15
C LYS A 98 21.13 -6.19 -15.81
N ALA A 99 21.36 -4.99 -15.28
CA ALA A 99 22.28 -4.02 -15.86
C ALA A 99 23.74 -4.32 -15.50
N TRP A 100 24.00 -4.86 -14.32
CA TRP A 100 25.32 -5.35 -13.89
C TRP A 100 25.18 -6.45 -12.83
N GLN A 101 26.30 -6.96 -12.29
CA GLN A 101 26.28 -8.02 -11.27
C GLN A 101 25.52 -7.56 -10.02
N GLY A 102 24.42 -8.25 -9.72
CA GLY A 102 23.50 -7.91 -8.62
C GLY A 102 22.74 -6.60 -8.81
N GLY A 103 22.90 -5.91 -9.95
CA GLY A 103 22.30 -4.62 -10.24
C GLY A 103 21.17 -4.72 -11.24
N GLU A 104 19.98 -4.32 -10.81
CA GLU A 104 18.75 -4.45 -11.57
C GLU A 104 18.03 -3.10 -11.69
N ILE A 105 17.43 -2.86 -12.84
CA ILE A 105 16.62 -1.68 -13.11
C ILE A 105 15.22 -2.16 -13.45
N TYR A 106 14.23 -1.51 -12.83
CA TYR A 106 12.83 -1.80 -13.09
C TYR A 106 12.06 -0.56 -13.52
N LEU A 107 11.15 -0.76 -14.46
CA LEU A 107 10.25 0.26 -14.98
C LEU A 107 8.85 -0.33 -15.13
N ALA A 108 7.85 0.35 -14.58
CA ALA A 108 6.45 -0.01 -14.76
C ALA A 108 5.60 1.23 -15.10
N PRO A 109 5.37 1.55 -16.39
CA PRO A 109 4.32 2.47 -16.76
C PRO A 109 2.96 1.83 -16.52
N GLU A 110 2.01 2.62 -16.00
CA GLU A 110 0.64 2.19 -15.77
C GLU A 110 -0.34 3.16 -16.42
N MET A 111 -1.37 2.60 -17.04
CA MET A 111 -2.57 3.30 -17.47
C MET A 111 -3.67 3.06 -16.45
N ILE A 112 -4.43 4.10 -16.12
CA ILE A 112 -5.65 3.98 -15.31
C ILE A 112 -6.81 4.76 -15.92
N SER A 113 -7.99 4.17 -15.85
CA SER A 113 -9.29 4.81 -16.04
C SER A 113 -10.20 4.39 -14.90
N GLU A 114 -10.92 5.32 -14.28
CA GLU A 114 -11.75 5.02 -13.12
C GLU A 114 -12.96 5.94 -12.99
N LEU A 115 -13.94 5.43 -12.26
CA LEU A 115 -15.12 6.16 -11.82
C LEU A 115 -15.41 5.74 -10.37
N PRO A 116 -15.12 6.59 -9.37
CA PRO A 116 -15.45 6.29 -7.98
C PRO A 116 -16.93 6.52 -7.69
N LEU A 117 -17.45 5.85 -6.64
CA LEU A 117 -18.75 6.20 -6.08
C LEU A 117 -18.62 7.52 -5.32
N SER A 118 -19.47 8.50 -5.62
CA SER A 118 -19.52 9.77 -4.89
C SER A 118 -18.15 10.45 -4.69
N ASP A 119 -17.27 10.38 -5.70
CA ASP A 119 -15.90 10.92 -5.63
C ASP A 119 -15.08 10.40 -4.43
N LEU A 120 -15.26 9.12 -4.05
CA LEU A 120 -14.67 8.45 -2.88
C LEU A 120 -15.14 8.99 -1.52
N LYS A 121 -16.28 9.67 -1.47
CA LYS A 121 -16.79 10.28 -0.24
C LYS A 121 -17.86 9.42 0.44
N GLY A 122 -17.90 9.50 1.77
CA GLY A 122 -18.92 8.88 2.61
C GLY A 122 -18.81 7.39 2.89
N LEU A 123 -17.83 6.69 2.31
CA LEU A 123 -17.48 5.31 2.69
C LEU A 123 -16.26 5.34 3.62
N GLY A 124 -16.49 5.41 4.92
CA GLY A 124 -15.41 5.48 5.92
C GLY A 124 -14.54 4.23 5.93
N GLY A 125 -13.24 4.38 5.64
CA GLY A 125 -12.22 3.32 5.78
C GLY A 125 -12.39 2.09 4.87
N SER A 126 -13.34 2.12 3.93
CA SER A 126 -13.71 0.97 3.12
C SER A 126 -13.90 1.34 1.65
N ILE A 127 -12.83 1.78 0.99
CA ILE A 127 -12.87 1.85 -0.48
C ILE A 127 -13.04 0.40 -0.98
N GLN A 128 -14.18 0.13 -1.60
CA GLN A 128 -14.58 -1.20 -2.08
C GLN A 128 -13.61 -1.79 -3.11
N ASN A 129 -12.89 -0.91 -3.80
CA ASN A 129 -11.89 -1.22 -4.79
C ASN A 129 -10.72 -0.26 -4.59
N PHE A 130 -9.62 -0.77 -4.05
CA PHE A 130 -8.45 0.04 -3.70
C PHE A 130 -7.86 0.78 -4.91
N GLU A 131 -8.02 0.30 -6.15
CA GLU A 131 -7.47 0.97 -7.33
C GLU A 131 -8.03 2.40 -7.46
N LEU A 132 -9.24 2.66 -6.95
CA LEU A 132 -9.90 3.96 -7.02
C LEU A 132 -9.14 5.09 -6.33
N GLN A 133 -8.24 4.80 -5.39
CA GLN A 133 -7.50 5.86 -4.70
C GLN A 133 -6.50 6.58 -5.63
N LYS A 134 -6.20 6.04 -6.81
CA LYS A 134 -5.12 6.50 -7.69
C LYS A 134 -5.40 7.81 -8.45
N SER A 135 -6.44 8.55 -8.06
CA SER A 135 -6.72 9.90 -8.57
C SER A 135 -6.78 9.95 -10.10
N GLY A 136 -7.50 9.00 -10.68
CA GLY A 136 -7.76 8.87 -12.11
C GLY A 136 -9.06 9.53 -12.54
N SER A 137 -9.48 9.24 -13.77
CA SER A 137 -10.73 9.74 -14.34
C SER A 137 -11.31 8.72 -15.31
N VAL A 138 -12.53 8.95 -15.81
CA VAL A 138 -13.11 8.09 -16.85
C VAL A 138 -12.27 8.07 -18.12
N SER A 139 -11.52 9.13 -18.39
CA SER A 139 -10.52 9.16 -19.47
C SER A 139 -9.24 8.45 -19.01
N ALA A 140 -8.78 7.51 -19.83
CA ALA A 140 -7.55 6.78 -19.56
C ALA A 140 -6.35 7.73 -19.54
N THR A 141 -5.54 7.63 -18.48
CA THR A 141 -4.30 8.40 -18.32
C THR A 141 -3.14 7.48 -18.03
N TRP A 142 -1.98 7.78 -18.62
CA TRP A 142 -0.73 7.07 -18.37
C TRP A 142 0.10 7.80 -17.34
N TYR A 143 0.75 7.04 -16.47
CA TYR A 143 1.67 7.56 -15.48
C TYR A 143 2.75 6.52 -15.13
N LYS A 144 3.75 6.96 -14.38
CA LYS A 144 4.84 6.10 -13.92
C LYS A 144 4.47 5.54 -12.56
N SER A 145 4.17 4.25 -12.47
CA SER A 145 3.90 3.61 -11.18
C SER A 145 5.21 3.27 -10.47
N ARG A 146 6.17 2.66 -11.18
CA ARG A 146 7.48 2.29 -10.63
C ARG A 146 8.62 2.64 -11.57
N PHE A 147 9.70 3.15 -11.00
CA PHE A 147 10.99 3.29 -11.66
C PHE A 147 12.09 3.32 -10.60
N TYR A 148 12.81 2.22 -10.44
CA TYR A 148 13.81 2.09 -9.40
C TYR A 148 14.98 1.21 -9.79
N LEU A 149 16.08 1.37 -9.05
CA LEU A 149 17.27 0.55 -9.08
C LEU A 149 17.27 -0.37 -7.85
N LYS A 150 17.65 -1.62 -8.02
CA LYS A 150 17.86 -2.59 -6.95
C LYS A 150 19.29 -3.13 -7.04
N GLN A 151 20.03 -3.10 -5.94
CA GLN A 151 21.36 -3.69 -5.83
C GLN A 151 21.34 -4.77 -4.75
N THR A 152 21.71 -5.99 -5.13
CA THR A 152 21.89 -7.12 -4.23
C THR A 152 23.38 -7.38 -4.01
N PHE A 153 23.78 -7.46 -2.74
CA PHE A 153 25.09 -7.91 -2.31
C PHE A 153 24.91 -9.26 -1.61
N ASN A 154 25.34 -10.33 -2.29
CA ASN A 154 25.34 -11.69 -1.74
C ASN A 154 26.46 -11.84 -0.70
N LEU A 155 26.14 -12.38 0.47
CA LEU A 155 27.03 -12.51 1.63
C LEU A 155 27.23 -13.97 2.06
N GLY A 156 26.77 -14.94 1.26
CA GLY A 156 26.88 -16.38 1.50
C GLY A 156 25.66 -17.01 2.19
N GLY A 157 25.87 -18.19 2.77
CA GLY A 157 24.79 -19.04 3.28
C GLY A 157 24.23 -19.95 2.19
N ASP A 158 23.02 -20.46 2.39
CA ASP A 158 22.31 -21.27 1.41
C ASP A 158 21.93 -20.45 0.18
N ASN A 159 22.10 -21.04 -0.99
CA ASN A 159 21.73 -20.43 -2.26
C ASN A 159 20.38 -20.99 -2.70
N HIS A 160 19.43 -20.11 -3.04
CA HIS A 160 18.11 -20.49 -3.52
C HIS A 160 17.84 -19.87 -4.89
N SER A 161 17.10 -20.63 -5.71
CA SER A 161 16.59 -20.14 -6.98
C SER A 161 15.48 -19.13 -6.72
N VAL A 162 15.50 -18.04 -7.48
CA VAL A 162 14.48 -17.00 -7.52
C VAL A 162 13.80 -17.13 -8.88
N SER A 163 12.47 -17.26 -8.87
CA SER A 163 11.67 -17.37 -10.10
C SER A 163 11.48 -16.00 -10.77
N SER A 164 11.28 -16.00 -12.09
CA SER A 164 10.89 -14.79 -12.84
C SER A 164 9.51 -14.28 -12.41
N GLY A 165 9.30 -12.96 -12.46
CA GLY A 165 8.01 -12.31 -12.25
C GLY A 165 8.01 -10.83 -12.64
N PRO A 166 6.84 -10.16 -12.60
CA PRO A 166 6.67 -8.79 -13.09
C PRO A 166 7.67 -7.75 -12.55
N MET A 167 8.14 -7.89 -11.31
CA MET A 167 9.15 -7.01 -10.71
C MET A 167 10.31 -7.79 -10.09
N GLN A 168 10.62 -8.95 -10.67
CA GLN A 168 11.62 -9.89 -10.17
C GLN A 168 12.26 -10.64 -11.34
N LEU A 169 13.58 -10.54 -11.48
CA LEU A 169 14.30 -11.33 -12.48
C LEU A 169 14.61 -12.70 -11.89
N ALA A 170 14.52 -13.76 -12.71
CA ALA A 170 14.99 -15.07 -12.28
C ALA A 170 16.51 -15.07 -12.08
N GLY A 171 16.97 -15.88 -11.13
CA GLY A 171 18.38 -16.00 -10.80
C GLY A 171 18.62 -16.75 -9.50
N ALA A 172 19.83 -16.62 -8.98
CA ALA A 172 20.21 -17.16 -7.68
C ALA A 172 20.36 -16.04 -6.65
N ALA A 173 19.85 -16.27 -5.44
CA ALA A 173 20.04 -15.37 -4.31
C ALA A 173 20.59 -16.13 -3.10
N ASP A 174 21.52 -15.49 -2.40
CA ASP A 174 22.03 -16.01 -1.14
C ASP A 174 21.03 -15.73 -0.01
N SER A 175 20.88 -16.65 0.92
CA SER A 175 20.07 -16.51 2.15
C SER A 175 20.59 -15.40 3.05
N ARG A 176 21.89 -15.09 2.98
CA ARG A 176 22.49 -13.91 3.61
C ARG A 176 22.84 -12.90 2.53
N ARG A 177 22.12 -11.79 2.51
CA ARG A 177 22.30 -10.75 1.48
C ARG A 177 21.85 -9.39 1.99
N LEU A 178 22.45 -8.34 1.43
CA LEU A 178 21.97 -6.97 1.58
C LEU A 178 21.38 -6.51 0.25
N VAL A 179 20.13 -6.08 0.26
CA VAL A 179 19.44 -5.50 -0.90
C VAL A 179 19.23 -4.02 -0.63
N ILE A 180 19.60 -3.17 -1.58
CA ILE A 180 19.35 -1.72 -1.54
C ILE A 180 18.48 -1.37 -2.74
N THR A 181 17.32 -0.79 -2.47
CA THR A 181 16.36 -0.36 -3.49
C THR A 181 16.17 1.15 -3.42
N GLY A 182 16.31 1.84 -4.54
CA GLY A 182 16.18 3.30 -4.60
C GLY A 182 15.51 3.79 -5.87
N GLY A 183 14.56 4.71 -5.74
CA GLY A 183 13.80 5.26 -6.87
C GLY A 183 12.35 5.56 -6.50
N ASN A 184 11.46 5.50 -7.50
CA ASN A 184 10.01 5.63 -7.34
C ASN A 184 9.38 4.24 -7.23
N LEU A 185 8.77 3.92 -6.08
CA LEU A 185 8.16 2.62 -5.80
C LEU A 185 7.01 2.77 -4.81
N SER A 186 6.24 1.71 -4.60
CA SER A 186 5.36 1.65 -3.44
C SER A 186 6.16 1.17 -2.24
N ILE A 187 5.97 1.80 -1.07
CA ILE A 187 6.55 1.29 0.18
C ILE A 187 6.07 -0.14 0.46
N LEU A 188 4.84 -0.46 0.06
CA LEU A 188 4.22 -1.78 0.25
C LEU A 188 4.80 -2.86 -0.67
N ASP A 189 5.62 -2.49 -1.65
CA ASP A 189 6.39 -3.48 -2.43
C ASP A 189 7.45 -4.17 -1.55
N ILE A 190 7.88 -3.52 -0.46
CA ILE A 190 8.98 -3.95 0.42
C ILE A 190 8.52 -4.21 1.87
N PHE A 191 7.62 -3.39 2.40
CA PHE A 191 7.15 -3.46 3.80
C PHE A 191 5.71 -3.99 3.90
N ASP A 192 5.36 -4.57 5.05
CA ASP A 192 4.04 -5.15 5.37
C ASP A 192 3.55 -6.21 4.38
N LYS A 193 4.48 -6.99 3.81
CA LYS A 193 4.16 -8.09 2.89
C LYS A 193 3.25 -9.11 3.58
N ASN A 194 2.31 -9.65 2.82
CA ASN A 194 1.43 -10.72 3.27
C ASN A 194 1.06 -11.64 2.09
N SER A 195 1.28 -12.93 2.21
CA SER A 195 1.02 -13.92 1.16
C SER A 195 -0.47 -14.13 0.92
N TYR A 196 -1.32 -13.91 1.92
CA TYR A 196 -2.77 -14.15 1.86
C TYR A 196 -3.60 -12.90 1.50
N ALA A 197 -3.08 -11.70 1.75
CA ALA A 197 -3.79 -10.44 1.59
C ALA A 197 -2.86 -9.28 1.16
N ALA A 198 -2.27 -9.40 -0.02
CA ALA A 198 -1.46 -8.34 -0.63
C ALA A 198 -1.78 -8.06 -2.10
N ASP A 199 -2.20 -9.07 -2.89
CA ASP A 199 -2.59 -8.81 -4.28
C ASP A 199 -4.06 -8.41 -4.34
N LEU A 200 -4.28 -7.11 -4.45
CA LEU A 200 -5.62 -6.54 -4.43
C LEU A 200 -6.33 -6.58 -5.79
N ARG A 201 -5.67 -7.08 -6.83
CA ARG A 201 -6.27 -7.37 -8.15
C ARG A 201 -6.67 -8.84 -8.26
N GLN A 202 -6.23 -9.70 -7.33
CA GLN A 202 -6.47 -11.15 -7.36
C GLN A 202 -7.13 -11.72 -6.10
N GLN A 203 -6.87 -11.17 -4.91
CA GLN A 203 -7.31 -11.71 -3.62
C GLN A 203 -8.48 -10.90 -3.04
N PHE A 204 -8.20 -9.71 -2.49
CA PHE A 204 -9.19 -8.85 -1.85
C PHE A 204 -9.24 -7.48 -2.52
N LEU A 205 -10.39 -7.05 -3.02
CA LEU A 205 -10.50 -5.75 -3.69
C LEU A 205 -10.52 -4.56 -2.72
N ASN A 206 -10.98 -4.80 -1.49
CA ASN A 206 -11.22 -3.74 -0.52
C ASN A 206 -9.90 -3.22 0.07
N MET A 207 -9.74 -1.89 0.07
CA MET A 207 -8.54 -1.19 0.54
C MET A 207 -8.09 -1.59 1.94
N ALA A 208 -9.03 -1.97 2.80
CA ALA A 208 -8.69 -2.34 4.18
C ALA A 208 -7.88 -3.65 4.28
N PHE A 209 -7.72 -4.40 3.18
CA PHE A 209 -6.83 -5.55 3.07
C PHE A 209 -5.48 -5.23 2.42
N LEU A 210 -5.25 -4.01 1.92
CA LEU A 210 -3.96 -3.63 1.31
C LEU A 210 -2.81 -3.78 2.31
N THR A 211 -3.01 -3.18 3.47
CA THR A 211 -2.00 -3.06 4.51
C THR A 211 -2.69 -2.82 5.84
N ASN A 212 -1.94 -2.69 6.92
CA ASN A 212 -2.42 -2.19 8.20
C ASN A 212 -3.17 -0.86 8.01
N ALA A 213 -4.46 -0.79 8.35
CA ALA A 213 -5.25 0.42 8.08
C ALA A 213 -4.84 1.64 8.93
N ALA A 214 -4.00 1.47 9.95
CA ALA A 214 -3.40 2.56 10.72
C ALA A 214 -1.99 2.94 10.24
N TYR A 215 -1.55 2.36 9.13
CA TYR A 215 -0.27 2.62 8.52
C TYR A 215 -0.39 3.78 7.53
N ASP A 216 -0.07 4.97 8.01
CA ASP A 216 -0.02 6.18 7.19
C ASP A 216 1.35 6.26 6.49
N PHE A 217 1.68 5.30 5.62
CA PHE A 217 2.99 5.27 4.98
C PHE A 217 3.15 6.42 3.99
N ALA A 218 4.35 7.01 3.93
CA ALA A 218 4.62 8.15 3.06
C ALA A 218 4.46 7.80 1.57
N ALA A 219 3.46 8.39 0.93
CA ALA A 219 3.16 8.21 -0.48
C ALA A 219 2.41 9.42 -1.06
N ASP A 220 2.53 9.57 -2.38
CA ASP A 220 1.65 10.42 -3.17
C ASP A 220 0.22 9.87 -3.21
N ALA A 221 -0.71 10.62 -3.79
CA ALA A 221 -2.12 10.22 -3.93
C ALA A 221 -2.33 8.87 -4.66
N ARG A 222 -1.32 8.31 -5.33
CA ARG A 222 -1.39 7.03 -6.04
C ARG A 222 -0.80 5.86 -5.26
N GLY A 223 -0.21 6.11 -4.09
CA GLY A 223 0.44 5.09 -3.27
C GLY A 223 1.91 4.87 -3.63
N TYR A 224 2.55 5.80 -4.34
CA TYR A 224 3.96 5.74 -4.71
C TYR A 224 4.78 6.84 -4.04
N SER A 225 6.06 6.56 -3.79
CA SER A 225 6.99 7.54 -3.25
C SER A 225 8.39 7.37 -3.83
N VAL A 226 9.20 8.42 -3.70
CA VAL A 226 10.61 8.41 -4.03
C VAL A 226 11.45 8.30 -2.76
N GLY A 227 12.31 7.30 -2.70
CA GLY A 227 13.12 7.06 -1.51
C GLY A 227 14.17 5.97 -1.67
N LEU A 228 14.68 5.53 -0.54
CA LEU A 228 15.64 4.44 -0.43
C LEU A 228 15.19 3.46 0.66
N ALA A 229 15.29 2.17 0.35
CA ALA A 229 15.10 1.07 1.28
C ALA A 229 16.33 0.16 1.28
N ALA A 230 16.62 -0.42 2.44
CA ALA A 230 17.64 -1.43 2.63
C ALA A 230 17.01 -2.64 3.33
N GLU A 231 17.29 -3.83 2.83
CA GLU A 231 16.79 -5.10 3.33
C GLU A 231 17.99 -6.00 3.61
N TYR A 232 18.19 -6.36 4.87
CA TYR A 232 19.24 -7.29 5.29
C TYR A 232 18.61 -8.63 5.62
N TYR A 233 18.85 -9.61 4.75
CA TYR A 233 18.42 -10.98 4.90
C TYR A 233 19.53 -11.76 5.63
N PHE A 234 19.14 -12.49 6.66
CA PHE A 234 20.02 -13.34 7.46
C PHE A 234 19.27 -14.64 7.79
N ASP A 235 19.34 -15.59 6.86
CA ASP A 235 18.67 -16.88 6.94
C ASP A 235 17.13 -16.67 7.14
N ASP A 236 16.58 -17.05 8.29
CA ASP A 236 15.14 -16.92 8.61
C ASP A 236 14.71 -15.53 9.09
N TRP A 237 15.64 -14.57 9.15
CA TRP A 237 15.37 -13.20 9.59
C TRP A 237 15.57 -12.20 8.45
N THR A 238 14.70 -11.18 8.42
CA THR A 238 14.89 -10.03 7.54
C THR A 238 14.72 -8.73 8.33
N PHE A 239 15.68 -7.82 8.17
CA PHE A 239 15.63 -6.48 8.75
C PHE A 239 15.48 -5.47 7.62
N ARG A 240 14.45 -4.62 7.67
CA ARG A 240 14.17 -3.61 6.64
C ARG A 240 14.19 -2.21 7.25
N LEU A 241 14.76 -1.27 6.51
CA LEU A 241 14.90 0.14 6.83
C LEU A 241 14.52 0.93 5.57
N GLY A 242 13.74 1.99 5.70
CA GLY A 242 13.43 2.84 4.56
C GLY A 242 13.20 4.30 4.94
N ARG A 243 13.54 5.20 4.02
CA ARG A 243 13.18 6.63 4.08
C ARG A 243 12.63 7.09 2.75
N PHE A 244 11.45 7.69 2.79
CA PHE A 244 10.70 8.10 1.60
C PHE A 244 10.22 9.54 1.67
N ALA A 245 10.05 10.15 0.50
CA ALA A 245 9.45 11.46 0.36
C ALA A 245 7.97 11.43 0.73
N THR A 246 7.48 12.53 1.27
CA THR A 246 6.08 12.70 1.68
C THR A 246 5.39 13.64 0.70
N PRO A 247 4.05 13.64 0.58
CA PRO A 247 3.35 14.57 -0.27
C PRO A 247 3.46 16.02 0.26
N GLN A 248 3.28 17.02 -0.61
CA GLN A 248 3.39 18.43 -0.21
C GLN A 248 2.23 18.90 0.66
N ASN A 249 1.03 18.36 0.41
CA ASN A 249 -0.16 18.47 1.26
C ASN A 249 -0.81 17.08 1.40
N PRO A 250 -1.84 16.92 2.25
CA PRO A 250 -2.53 15.65 2.37
C PRO A 250 -3.05 15.09 1.03
N ASN A 251 -2.77 13.81 0.75
CA ASN A 251 -3.24 13.06 -0.43
C ASN A 251 -2.98 13.76 -1.78
N ASP A 252 -1.87 14.49 -1.88
CA ASP A 252 -1.45 15.21 -3.10
C ASP A 252 -0.51 14.35 -3.97
N LEU A 253 -0.52 14.59 -5.30
CA LEU A 253 0.46 13.98 -6.22
C LEU A 253 1.88 14.56 -6.07
N PRO A 254 2.09 15.89 -5.89
CA PRO A 254 3.43 16.42 -5.73
C PRO A 254 4.09 15.97 -4.41
N LEU A 255 5.27 15.37 -4.52
CA LEU A 255 6.11 15.01 -3.37
C LEU A 255 7.02 16.17 -2.93
N ASP A 256 7.41 16.14 -1.66
CA ASP A 256 8.43 17.00 -1.06
C ASP A 256 9.77 16.25 -0.96
N PHE A 257 10.71 16.60 -1.82
CA PHE A 257 12.02 15.95 -1.90
C PHE A 257 13.02 16.43 -0.84
N ARG A 258 12.62 17.30 0.10
CA ARG A 258 13.48 17.72 1.22
C ARG A 258 13.53 16.63 2.28
N LEU A 259 14.13 15.48 1.94
CA LEU A 259 14.18 14.23 2.75
C LEU A 259 14.83 14.37 4.14
N PHE A 260 15.51 15.47 4.43
CA PHE A 260 16.04 15.77 5.77
C PHE A 260 15.12 16.69 6.59
N LYS A 261 14.11 17.28 5.95
CA LYS A 261 13.10 18.15 6.55
C LYS A 261 11.78 17.41 6.73
N TYR A 262 11.24 16.84 5.66
CA TYR A 262 10.03 16.03 5.67
C TYR A 262 10.34 14.65 5.08
N TYR A 263 9.85 13.60 5.72
CA TYR A 263 10.16 12.21 5.37
C TYR A 263 9.22 11.23 6.09
N GLY A 264 9.04 10.06 5.50
CA GLY A 264 8.49 8.87 6.17
C GLY A 264 9.59 7.83 6.36
N ASP A 265 9.92 7.54 7.62
CA ASP A 265 10.83 6.45 7.99
C ASP A 265 10.05 5.19 8.31
N GLN A 266 10.56 4.05 7.86
CA GLN A 266 10.02 2.72 8.09
C GLN A 266 11.09 1.81 8.67
N ILE A 267 10.73 0.99 9.65
CA ILE A 267 11.54 -0.13 10.12
C ILE A 267 10.67 -1.37 10.28
N GLU A 268 11.13 -2.49 9.73
CA GLU A 268 10.45 -3.77 9.87
C GLU A 268 11.43 -4.88 10.25
N LEU A 269 10.99 -5.73 11.17
CA LEU A 269 11.65 -6.98 11.51
C LEU A 269 10.73 -8.13 11.13
N GLU A 270 11.22 -9.01 10.29
CA GLU A 270 10.53 -10.22 9.84
C GLU A 270 11.27 -11.45 10.36
N HIS A 271 10.51 -12.43 10.85
CA HIS A 271 10.98 -13.77 11.16
C HIS A 271 10.09 -14.80 10.49
N ARG A 272 10.71 -15.69 9.72
CA ARG A 272 10.07 -16.86 9.11
C ARG A 272 10.28 -18.07 10.02
N HIS A 273 9.24 -18.88 10.18
CA HIS A 273 9.28 -20.04 11.06
C HIS A 273 8.48 -21.19 10.47
N GLU A 274 8.66 -22.39 11.05
CA GLU A 274 7.87 -23.58 10.74
C GLU A 274 7.17 -24.07 12.01
N LEU A 275 5.83 -24.14 11.98
CA LEU A 275 5.02 -24.74 13.04
C LEU A 275 4.27 -25.95 12.48
N PHE A 276 4.42 -27.11 13.11
CA PHE A 276 3.79 -28.36 12.66
C PHE A 276 4.07 -28.71 11.19
N LYS A 277 5.28 -28.42 10.70
CA LYS A 277 5.68 -28.58 9.28
C LYS A 277 4.97 -27.66 8.31
N GLN A 278 4.38 -26.59 8.81
CA GLN A 278 3.70 -25.59 8.00
C GLN A 278 4.40 -24.23 8.16
N PRO A 279 4.70 -23.54 7.05
CA PRO A 279 5.41 -22.26 7.10
C PRO A 279 4.54 -21.16 7.72
N GLY A 280 5.20 -20.24 8.40
CA GLY A 280 4.58 -19.04 8.95
C GLY A 280 5.57 -17.88 9.00
N THR A 281 5.06 -16.69 9.26
CA THR A 281 5.87 -15.48 9.32
C THR A 281 5.30 -14.50 10.33
N VAL A 282 6.18 -13.83 11.06
CA VAL A 282 5.87 -12.74 11.98
C VAL A 282 6.63 -11.50 11.54
N ARG A 283 5.92 -10.39 11.38
CA ARG A 283 6.49 -9.08 11.07
C ARG A 283 6.11 -8.07 12.13
N LEU A 284 7.09 -7.30 12.58
CA LEU A 284 6.91 -6.13 13.43
C LEU A 284 7.34 -4.91 12.64
N LEU A 285 6.41 -3.98 12.43
CA LEU A 285 6.61 -2.79 11.63
C LEU A 285 6.40 -1.56 12.50
N ALA A 286 7.29 -0.58 12.41
CA ALA A 286 7.11 0.74 12.98
C ALA A 286 7.41 1.83 11.96
N PHE A 287 6.67 2.93 12.05
CA PHE A 287 6.85 4.07 11.16
C PHE A 287 6.95 5.38 11.91
N ARG A 288 7.63 6.33 11.28
CA ARG A 288 7.72 7.71 11.74
C ARG A 288 7.69 8.66 10.56
N ASN A 289 6.59 9.37 10.43
CA ASN A 289 6.47 10.44 9.46
C ASN A 289 6.74 11.78 10.13
N ARG A 290 7.56 12.61 9.47
CA ARG A 290 7.68 14.03 9.77
C ARG A 290 7.15 14.79 8.58
N GLU A 291 5.96 15.37 8.73
CA GLU A 291 5.20 15.98 7.64
C GLU A 291 4.65 17.34 8.07
N ARG A 292 4.15 18.13 7.12
CA ARG A 292 3.52 19.42 7.40
C ARG A 292 2.05 19.23 7.80
N MET A 293 1.81 18.55 8.92
CA MET A 293 0.47 18.19 9.42
C MET A 293 -0.09 19.22 10.41
N GLY A 294 -1.41 19.36 10.46
CA GLY A 294 -2.09 19.98 11.60
C GLY A 294 -2.28 18.99 12.75
N ARG A 295 -2.41 19.49 13.99
CA ARG A 295 -2.89 18.67 15.12
C ARG A 295 -4.34 19.00 15.45
N TRP A 296 -5.11 18.00 15.83
CA TRP A 296 -6.54 18.14 16.11
C TRP A 296 -6.82 19.09 17.29
N ASP A 297 -6.04 18.97 18.36
CA ASP A 297 -6.13 19.83 19.56
C ASP A 297 -5.81 21.30 19.24
N GLU A 298 -4.75 21.54 18.45
CA GLU A 298 -4.37 22.89 18.03
C GLU A 298 -5.44 23.53 17.13
N ALA A 299 -6.04 22.77 16.21
CA ALA A 299 -7.11 23.29 15.36
C ALA A 299 -8.34 23.72 16.17
N ILE A 300 -8.75 22.90 17.15
CA ILE A 300 -9.85 23.24 18.07
C ILE A 300 -9.51 24.50 18.88
N ALA A 301 -8.28 24.59 19.43
CA ALA A 301 -7.84 25.75 20.20
C ALA A 301 -7.78 27.03 19.35
N ALA A 302 -7.32 26.94 18.10
CA ALA A 302 -7.30 28.07 17.16
C ALA A 302 -8.71 28.61 16.90
N TYR A 303 -9.67 27.72 16.63
CA TYR A 303 -11.07 28.11 16.42
C TYR A 303 -11.71 28.72 17.68
N GLN A 304 -11.44 28.17 18.86
CA GLN A 304 -11.94 28.72 20.13
C GLN A 304 -11.36 30.11 20.44
N ALA A 305 -10.08 30.33 20.11
CA ALA A 305 -9.42 31.63 20.31
C ALA A 305 -9.92 32.69 19.30
N ASN A 306 -10.22 32.27 18.06
CA ASN A 306 -10.74 33.13 17.02
C ASN A 306 -11.71 32.37 16.11
N PRO A 307 -13.05 32.51 16.30
CA PRO A 307 -14.04 31.84 15.47
C PRO A 307 -13.99 32.18 13.96
N ALA A 308 -13.25 33.23 13.56
CA ALA A 308 -12.99 33.50 12.14
C ALA A 308 -12.00 32.49 11.52
N GLN A 309 -11.20 31.78 12.33
CA GLN A 309 -10.33 30.67 11.93
C GLN A 309 -11.13 29.36 11.88
N ASN A 310 -12.10 29.31 10.99
CA ASN A 310 -12.96 28.16 10.75
C ASN A 310 -12.69 27.55 9.36
N ALA A 311 -13.36 26.43 9.05
CA ALA A 311 -13.21 25.75 7.77
C ALA A 311 -13.63 26.62 6.57
N ALA A 312 -14.74 27.37 6.70
CA ALA A 312 -15.25 28.22 5.63
C ALA A 312 -14.31 29.37 5.21
N ASN A 313 -13.44 29.82 6.11
CA ASN A 313 -12.52 30.94 5.90
C ASN A 313 -11.08 30.49 5.61
N CYS A 314 -10.82 29.20 5.48
CA CYS A 314 -9.47 28.72 5.24
C CYS A 314 -8.92 29.21 3.89
N THR A 315 -7.72 29.83 3.90
CA THR A 315 -7.06 30.38 2.69
C THR A 315 -5.89 29.54 2.18
N SER A 316 -5.55 28.45 2.87
CA SER A 316 -4.53 27.49 2.43
C SER A 316 -5.19 26.14 2.11
N PHE A 317 -4.41 25.07 1.94
CA PHE A 317 -4.96 23.74 1.67
C PHE A 317 -6.03 23.39 2.71
N ASN A 318 -7.18 22.89 2.28
CA ASN A 318 -8.32 22.57 3.14
C ASN A 318 -9.14 21.43 2.50
N TYR A 319 -10.20 21.03 3.18
CA TYR A 319 -11.05 19.90 2.78
C TYR A 319 -12.40 20.34 2.19
N ASP A 320 -12.45 21.54 1.61
CA ASP A 320 -13.60 22.15 0.93
C ASP A 320 -14.87 22.28 1.80
N SER A 321 -14.73 22.37 3.12
CA SER A 321 -15.89 22.55 4.00
C SER A 321 -16.26 24.02 4.14
N ALA A 322 -17.50 24.36 3.80
CA ALA A 322 -18.07 25.70 3.99
C ALA A 322 -18.63 25.92 5.41
N ASN A 323 -18.29 25.05 6.37
CA ASN A 323 -18.84 25.12 7.72
C ASN A 323 -18.11 26.18 8.57
N SER A 324 -18.75 27.33 8.79
CA SER A 324 -18.21 28.41 9.63
C SER A 324 -18.17 28.08 11.13
N SER A 325 -18.81 26.98 11.54
CA SER A 325 -18.83 26.49 12.93
C SER A 325 -17.87 25.33 13.18
N ALA A 326 -17.07 24.93 12.19
CA ALA A 326 -16.10 23.84 12.30
C ALA A 326 -14.66 24.37 12.41
N PRO A 327 -13.83 23.82 13.32
CA PRO A 327 -12.38 23.99 13.29
C PRO A 327 -11.76 23.42 12.00
N ASP A 328 -10.60 23.94 11.60
CA ASP A 328 -9.86 23.46 10.43
C ASP A 328 -8.35 23.37 10.71
N LEU A 329 -7.71 22.33 10.18
CA LEU A 329 -6.29 22.04 10.36
C LEU A 329 -5.37 23.01 9.62
N CYS A 330 -5.88 23.71 8.60
CA CYS A 330 -5.10 24.60 7.76
C CYS A 330 -4.45 25.76 8.52
N TRP A 331 -5.04 26.17 9.65
CA TRP A 331 -4.54 27.23 10.52
C TRP A 331 -3.33 26.82 11.36
N VAL A 332 -3.10 25.52 11.51
CA VAL A 332 -2.12 24.96 12.46
C VAL A 332 -1.10 24.01 11.81
N ARG A 333 -1.10 23.90 10.48
CA ARG A 333 -0.15 23.02 9.77
C ARG A 333 1.30 23.48 9.91
N LYS A 334 2.10 22.63 10.55
CA LYS A 334 3.54 22.81 10.77
C LYS A 334 4.24 21.45 10.73
N ALA A 335 5.57 21.43 10.86
CA ALA A 335 6.31 20.18 10.93
C ALA A 335 5.93 19.43 12.21
N ASN A 336 5.12 18.39 12.07
CA ASN A 336 4.66 17.52 13.13
C ASN A 336 5.12 16.09 12.83
N ILE A 337 5.04 15.23 13.85
CA ILE A 337 5.44 13.84 13.75
C ILE A 337 4.20 12.97 13.97
N LYS A 338 4.02 11.97 13.09
CA LYS A 338 3.07 10.88 13.25
C LYS A 338 3.85 9.57 13.35
N THR A 339 3.49 8.74 14.31
CA THR A 339 4.14 7.44 14.54
C THR A 339 3.13 6.34 14.71
N GLY A 340 3.54 5.12 14.38
CA GLY A 340 2.76 3.93 14.67
C GLY A 340 3.61 2.67 14.71
N ILE A 341 3.05 1.63 15.30
CA ILE A 341 3.65 0.31 15.43
C ILE A 341 2.57 -0.75 15.21
N GLY A 342 2.92 -1.80 14.46
CA GLY A 342 2.02 -2.87 14.12
C GLY A 342 2.72 -4.22 14.00
N ILE A 343 1.87 -5.24 13.92
CA ILE A 343 2.23 -6.64 13.76
C ILE A 343 1.43 -7.22 12.59
N ASN A 344 2.09 -8.06 11.81
CA ASN A 344 1.50 -8.86 10.75
C ASN A 344 1.95 -10.31 10.96
N LEU A 345 0.99 -11.21 11.15
CA LEU A 345 1.18 -12.62 11.42
C LEU A 345 0.54 -13.43 10.32
N GLU A 346 1.23 -14.47 9.88
CA GLU A 346 0.75 -15.42 8.88
C GLU A 346 1.13 -16.82 9.31
N GLN A 347 0.22 -17.76 9.12
CA GLN A 347 0.47 -19.17 9.39
C GLN A 347 -0.34 -20.04 8.45
N GLN A 348 0.34 -20.90 7.70
CA GLN A 348 -0.32 -22.01 7.02
C GLN A 348 -0.77 -23.03 8.09
N VAL A 349 -2.04 -23.43 8.05
CA VAL A 349 -2.62 -24.38 9.03
C VAL A 349 -2.74 -25.77 8.41
N PHE A 350 -3.13 -25.82 7.13
CA PHE A 350 -3.17 -27.02 6.31
C PHE A 350 -2.68 -26.69 4.91
N ASP A 351 -2.41 -27.72 4.10
CA ASP A 351 -2.06 -27.52 2.71
C ASP A 351 -3.18 -26.77 1.97
N GLY A 352 -2.86 -25.58 1.46
CA GLY A 352 -3.82 -24.69 0.80
C GLY A 352 -4.75 -23.89 1.74
N VAL A 353 -4.55 -23.94 3.05
CA VAL A 353 -5.33 -23.14 4.03
C VAL A 353 -4.38 -22.42 4.98
N GLY A 354 -4.48 -21.10 5.01
CA GLY A 354 -3.69 -20.28 5.93
C GLY A 354 -4.51 -19.16 6.54
N VAL A 355 -4.05 -18.69 7.69
CA VAL A 355 -4.66 -17.62 8.46
C VAL A 355 -3.70 -16.44 8.53
N PHE A 356 -4.25 -15.23 8.62
CA PHE A 356 -3.44 -14.05 8.89
C PHE A 356 -4.10 -13.08 9.88
N LEU A 357 -3.26 -12.31 10.54
CA LEU A 357 -3.65 -11.26 11.47
C LEU A 357 -2.80 -10.02 11.22
N ARG A 358 -3.46 -8.86 11.11
CA ARG A 358 -2.81 -7.55 11.08
C ARG A 358 -3.36 -6.68 12.20
N GLY A 359 -2.49 -6.02 12.93
CA GLY A 359 -2.88 -5.07 13.97
C GLY A 359 -1.87 -3.93 14.05
N MET A 360 -2.36 -2.70 14.05
CA MET A 360 -1.50 -1.51 14.16
C MET A 360 -2.19 -0.41 14.94
N VAL A 361 -1.39 0.35 15.68
CA VAL A 361 -1.81 1.57 16.37
C VAL A 361 -0.92 2.72 15.91
N SER A 362 -1.55 3.84 15.56
CA SER A 362 -0.88 5.12 15.34
C SER A 362 -1.23 6.08 16.50
N ASP A 363 -0.47 7.17 16.65
CA ASP A 363 -0.69 8.11 17.75
C ASP A 363 -2.03 8.88 17.69
N GLY A 364 -2.66 8.98 16.52
CA GLY A 364 -3.94 9.66 16.29
C GLY A 364 -4.00 11.13 16.68
N LYS A 365 -2.85 11.82 16.74
CA LYS A 365 -2.80 13.22 17.20
C LYS A 365 -2.82 14.23 16.06
N THR A 366 -2.42 13.80 14.88
CA THR A 366 -2.25 14.64 13.70
C THR A 366 -3.25 14.28 12.62
N GLU A 367 -3.41 15.24 11.72
CA GLU A 367 -4.05 15.06 10.43
C GLU A 367 -3.61 13.79 9.70
N VAL A 368 -4.54 13.26 8.91
CA VAL A 368 -4.28 12.17 7.95
C VAL A 368 -3.59 12.77 6.75
N TYR A 369 -2.40 12.26 6.43
CA TYR A 369 -1.54 12.94 5.47
C TYR A 369 -1.36 12.16 4.17
N SER A 370 -0.89 10.92 4.22
CA SER A 370 -0.59 10.18 2.99
C SER A 370 -1.67 9.17 2.61
N TYR A 371 -2.18 8.38 3.55
CA TYR A 371 -2.92 7.18 3.20
C TYR A 371 -4.23 6.99 3.98
N THR A 372 -4.19 6.83 5.31
CA THR A 372 -5.37 6.35 6.07
C THR A 372 -5.68 7.13 7.33
N SER A 373 -6.99 7.23 7.61
CA SER A 373 -7.55 7.91 8.77
C SER A 373 -7.73 7.06 10.02
N ALA A 374 -7.46 5.75 9.94
CA ALA A 374 -7.61 4.91 11.12
C ALA A 374 -6.40 5.09 12.05
N ASP A 375 -6.66 5.29 13.34
CA ASP A 375 -5.59 5.39 14.34
C ASP A 375 -5.40 4.10 15.15
N ARG A 376 -6.41 3.21 15.11
CA ARG A 376 -6.37 1.89 15.71
C ARG A 376 -7.00 0.89 14.76
N PHE A 377 -6.30 -0.18 14.46
CA PHE A 377 -6.76 -1.23 13.56
C PHE A 377 -6.43 -2.61 14.11
N TYR A 378 -7.40 -3.51 14.08
CA TYR A 378 -7.24 -4.93 14.36
C TYR A 378 -8.04 -5.72 13.34
N ARG A 379 -7.41 -6.72 12.71
CA ARG A 379 -8.06 -7.63 11.77
C ARG A 379 -7.44 -9.01 11.86
N SER A 380 -8.31 -10.01 11.87
CA SER A 380 -7.97 -11.42 11.68
C SER A 380 -8.83 -11.98 10.56
N ALA A 381 -8.24 -12.76 9.65
CA ALA A 381 -8.98 -13.60 8.73
C ALA A 381 -8.54 -15.06 8.93
N PRO A 382 -9.49 -15.98 9.20
CA PRO A 382 -9.22 -17.41 9.26
C PRO A 382 -9.09 -18.06 7.89
#